data_AF-A0AAW6SJW7-F1
#
_entry.id   AF-A0AAW6SJW7-F1
#
_cell.length_a   1.000
_cell.length_b   1.000
_cell.length_c   1.000
_cell.angle_alpha   90.00
_cell.angle_beta   90.00
_cell.angle_gamma   90.00
#
_symmetry.space_group_name_H-M   'P 1'
#
loop_
_entity.id
_entity.type
_entity.pdbx_description
1 polymer ?
#
loop_
_entity_poly.entity_id
_entity_poly.type
_entity_poly.pdbx_seq_one_letter_code
_entity_poly.pdbx_strand_id
1 'polypeptide(L)'
;MNIAIMQPYLFPHIGYFQLMHACDEFLVYDDVAFIPRGYIHRNNVLLGGKAHRFTLSVPKASPNRLISELVFGPTPDSLLTTLHHAYAKAPYYAQVMPLLQAVFQNEDRRIGALCKYSFERVCDYLGLECRFLLTSELEHDRSLKAQDRLIEMSLMRGAEGYINSIGGRKLYQAAPFAANGITLSFLASQPSDYCQTPLDSRRSGRQAEFVAGLSIIDMLMWCSPGEVRDRLAEYQLLPEDLELLRAAGNVADTASMTGPLARDVSAHSVQGGLASCH
;
A
#
# COMPACT_ATOMS: atom_id res chain seq x y z
N MET A 1 -11.68 -12.12 -13.43
CA MET A 1 -11.47 -10.81 -12.77
C MET A 1 -10.57 -10.98 -11.55
N ASN A 2 -9.58 -10.11 -11.38
CA ASN A 2 -8.64 -10.10 -10.27
C ASN A 2 -9.00 -9.00 -9.25
N ILE A 3 -8.96 -9.34 -7.96
CA ILE A 3 -9.19 -8.38 -6.87
C ILE A 3 -8.00 -8.35 -5.92
N ALA A 4 -7.70 -7.16 -5.40
CA ALA A 4 -6.86 -6.97 -4.23
C ALA A 4 -7.66 -6.31 -3.10
N ILE A 5 -7.45 -6.77 -1.87
CA ILE A 5 -8.12 -6.23 -0.68
C ILE A 5 -7.06 -5.90 0.36
N MET A 6 -6.87 -4.61 0.67
CA MET A 6 -5.74 -4.14 1.49
C MET A 6 -6.15 -2.98 2.38
N GLN A 7 -5.57 -2.91 3.59
CA GLN A 7 -5.77 -1.77 4.50
C GLN A 7 -5.28 -0.46 3.85
N PRO A 8 -6.00 0.66 4.03
CA PRO A 8 -5.65 1.95 3.41
C PRO A 8 -4.37 2.54 4.03
N TYR A 9 -3.37 2.82 3.19
CA TYR A 9 -2.19 3.61 3.56
C TYR A 9 -2.17 4.91 2.75
N LEU A 10 -1.94 6.05 3.41
CA LEU A 10 -1.86 7.33 2.69
C LEU A 10 -0.54 7.43 1.90
N PHE A 11 -0.64 7.65 0.58
CA PHE A 11 0.49 7.68 -0.36
C PHE A 11 1.49 6.53 -0.15
N PRO A 12 1.08 5.27 -0.37
CA PRO A 12 1.90 4.10 -0.09
C PRO A 12 3.11 4.01 -1.05
N HIS A 13 4.01 3.05 -0.79
CA HIS A 13 5.13 2.76 -1.68
C HIS A 13 4.66 2.09 -2.98
N ILE A 14 5.54 2.02 -3.98
CA ILE A 14 5.21 1.51 -5.32
C ILE A 14 4.60 0.10 -5.32
N GLY A 15 5.08 -0.84 -4.51
CA GLY A 15 4.50 -2.18 -4.42
C GLY A 15 2.99 -2.21 -4.11
N TYR A 16 2.44 -1.20 -3.44
CA TYR A 16 1.00 -1.06 -3.23
C TYR A 16 0.27 -0.59 -4.49
N PHE A 17 0.88 0.30 -5.27
CA PHE A 17 0.36 0.70 -6.59
C PHE A 17 0.55 -0.40 -7.64
N GLN A 18 1.56 -1.26 -7.51
CA GLN A 18 1.68 -2.46 -8.33
C GLN A 18 0.53 -3.42 -8.09
N LEU A 19 0.01 -3.53 -6.85
CA LEU A 19 -1.22 -4.29 -6.59
C LEU A 19 -2.42 -3.68 -7.31
N MET A 20 -2.59 -2.35 -7.24
CA MET A 20 -3.66 -1.65 -7.97
C MET A 20 -3.55 -1.82 -9.49
N HIS A 21 -2.32 -1.85 -10.02
CA HIS A 21 -2.04 -2.08 -11.42
C HIS A 21 -2.27 -3.55 -11.85
N ALA A 22 -2.21 -4.50 -10.91
CA ALA A 22 -2.38 -5.92 -11.17
C ALA A 22 -3.83 -6.42 -11.01
N CYS A 23 -4.75 -5.60 -10.49
CA CYS A 23 -6.14 -5.98 -10.22
C CYS A 23 -7.15 -5.09 -10.93
N ASP A 24 -8.33 -5.64 -11.22
CA ASP A 24 -9.44 -4.91 -11.83
C ASP A 24 -10.20 -4.07 -10.77
N GLU A 25 -10.40 -4.63 -9.57
CA GLU A 25 -10.98 -3.93 -8.42
C GLU A 25 -10.05 -3.99 -7.20
N PHE A 26 -9.85 -2.82 -6.58
CA PHE A 26 -9.12 -2.66 -5.34
C PHE A 26 -10.08 -2.28 -4.21
N LEU A 27 -10.29 -3.20 -3.27
CA LEU A 27 -11.11 -2.95 -2.09
C LEU A 27 -10.22 -2.41 -0.97
N VAL A 28 -10.50 -1.19 -0.56
CA VAL A 28 -9.89 -0.53 0.58
C VAL A 28 -10.49 -1.12 1.85
N TYR A 29 -9.69 -1.92 2.54
CA TYR A 29 -10.12 -2.70 3.70
C TYR A 29 -10.12 -1.83 4.97
N ASP A 30 -11.16 -1.02 5.13
CA ASP A 30 -11.26 0.00 6.17
C ASP A 30 -12.19 -0.38 7.34
N ASP A 31 -12.94 -1.47 7.25
CA ASP A 31 -13.74 -2.00 8.36
C ASP A 31 -13.03 -3.16 9.09
N VAL A 32 -11.75 -2.92 9.38
CA VAL A 32 -10.88 -3.71 10.26
C VAL A 32 -10.25 -2.84 11.32
N ALA A 33 -9.73 -3.47 12.38
CA ALA A 33 -9.07 -2.78 13.48
C ALA A 33 -7.90 -1.89 13.00
N PHE A 34 -7.85 -0.68 13.53
CA PHE A 34 -6.74 0.24 13.30
C PHE A 34 -5.47 -0.29 13.97
N ILE A 35 -4.37 -0.32 13.23
CA ILE A 35 -3.07 -0.77 13.75
C ILE A 35 -2.24 0.47 14.15
N PRO A 36 -2.03 0.74 15.45
CA PRO A 36 -1.17 1.83 15.88
C PRO A 36 0.25 1.62 15.36
N ARG A 37 0.91 2.71 14.98
CA ARG A 37 2.26 2.66 14.38
C ARG A 37 2.32 1.90 13.04
N GLY A 38 1.18 1.52 12.44
CA GLY A 38 1.15 1.08 11.05
C GLY A 38 1.46 2.22 10.06
N TYR A 39 1.41 1.90 8.76
CA TYR A 39 1.63 2.87 7.67
C TYR A 39 0.35 3.62 7.25
N ILE A 40 -0.78 3.37 7.90
CA ILE A 40 -2.08 4.02 7.62
C ILE A 40 -1.97 5.55 7.59
N HIS A 41 -1.21 6.12 8.53
CA HIS A 41 -1.17 7.56 8.80
C HIS A 41 0.22 8.17 8.69
N ARG A 42 1.20 7.42 8.19
CA ARG A 42 2.60 7.86 8.10
C ARG A 42 3.33 7.16 6.97
N ASN A 43 4.17 7.90 6.28
CA ASN A 43 5.06 7.36 5.24
C ASN A 43 6.35 8.18 5.18
N ASN A 44 7.32 7.73 4.38
CA ASN A 44 8.61 8.38 4.22
C ASN A 44 8.71 9.07 2.85
N VAL A 45 9.29 10.27 2.85
CA VAL A 45 9.72 11.00 1.65
C VAL A 45 11.22 11.20 1.71
N LEU A 46 11.86 11.57 0.60
CA LEU A 46 13.27 11.90 0.60
C LEU A 46 13.47 13.33 1.07
N LEU A 47 14.32 13.54 2.08
CA LEU A 47 14.74 14.88 2.49
C LEU A 47 16.22 14.84 2.87
N GLY A 48 17.03 15.69 2.21
CA GLY A 48 18.47 15.74 2.46
C GLY A 48 19.19 14.41 2.20
N GLY A 49 18.73 13.63 1.22
CA GLY A 49 19.30 12.32 0.87
C GLY A 49 18.97 11.20 1.86
N LYS A 50 17.99 11.39 2.75
CA LYS A 50 17.57 10.38 3.73
C LYS A 50 16.05 10.26 3.76
N ALA A 51 15.56 9.08 4.18
CA ALA A 51 14.16 8.89 4.46
C ALA A 51 13.71 9.80 5.62
N HIS A 52 12.70 10.63 5.36
CA HIS A 52 12.09 11.52 6.32
C HIS A 52 10.60 11.19 6.44
N ARG A 53 10.16 10.86 7.65
CA ARG A 53 8.80 10.43 7.91
C ARG A 53 7.87 11.62 8.07
N PHE A 54 6.81 11.68 7.27
CA PHE A 54 5.65 12.51 7.56
C PHE A 54 4.59 11.69 8.29
N THR A 55 3.73 12.36 9.05
CA THR A 55 2.65 11.72 9.82
C THR A 55 1.45 12.65 9.87
N LEU A 56 0.27 12.14 9.52
CA LEU A 56 -1.00 12.78 9.85
C LEU A 56 -1.49 12.26 11.19
N SER A 57 -2.02 13.15 12.01
CA SER A 57 -2.62 12.74 13.29
C SER A 57 -3.89 11.92 13.03
N VAL A 58 -4.17 10.96 13.90
CA VAL A 58 -5.45 10.23 13.92
C VAL A 58 -6.01 10.34 15.33
N PRO A 59 -6.82 11.37 15.61
CA PRO A 59 -7.41 11.56 16.94
C PRO A 59 -8.24 10.33 17.35
N LYS A 60 -8.15 9.94 18.63
CA LYS A 60 -8.88 8.78 19.20
C LYS A 60 -8.49 7.42 18.58
N ALA A 61 -7.36 7.35 17.86
CA ALA A 61 -6.83 6.10 17.36
C ALA A 61 -6.61 5.07 18.48
N SER A 62 -7.10 3.86 18.29
CA SER A 62 -6.97 2.74 19.22
C SER A 62 -7.10 1.42 18.46
N PRO A 63 -6.43 0.33 18.88
CA PRO A 63 -6.63 -1.01 18.33
C PRO A 63 -8.07 -1.51 18.38
N ASN A 64 -8.91 -0.96 19.27
CA ASN A 64 -10.30 -1.37 19.45
C ASN A 64 -11.28 -0.64 18.52
N ARG A 65 -10.77 0.20 17.61
CA ARG A 65 -11.57 1.01 16.68
C ARG A 65 -11.33 0.54 15.26
N LEU A 66 -12.39 0.51 14.46
CA LEU A 66 -12.24 0.24 13.03
C LEU A 66 -11.65 1.46 12.33
N ILE A 67 -10.92 1.23 11.23
CA ILE A 67 -10.34 2.32 10.43
C ILE A 67 -11.44 3.25 9.89
N SER A 68 -12.60 2.71 9.53
CA SER A 68 -13.78 3.42 9.01
C SER A 68 -14.44 4.34 10.05
N GLU A 69 -14.18 4.13 11.34
CA GLU A 69 -14.68 4.99 12.44
C GLU A 69 -13.73 6.14 12.80
N LEU A 70 -12.59 6.22 12.11
CA LEU A 70 -11.52 7.16 12.40
C LEU A 70 -11.36 8.17 11.25
N VAL A 71 -10.85 9.33 11.61
CA VAL A 71 -10.55 10.43 10.69
C VAL A 71 -9.12 10.90 10.88
N PHE A 72 -8.50 11.38 9.82
CA PHE A 72 -7.27 12.14 9.92
C PHE A 72 -7.56 13.50 10.58
N GLY A 73 -6.71 13.92 11.51
CA GLY A 73 -6.71 15.31 11.99
C GLY A 73 -6.24 16.27 10.89
N PRO A 74 -6.24 17.59 11.17
CA PRO A 74 -5.81 18.60 10.21
C PRO A 74 -4.41 18.32 9.66
N THR A 75 -4.20 18.63 8.38
CA THR A 75 -2.88 18.58 7.77
C THR A 75 -1.99 19.66 8.40
N PRO A 76 -0.81 19.32 8.94
CA PRO A 76 0.10 20.32 9.48
C PRO A 76 0.60 21.26 8.38
N ASP A 77 0.62 22.57 8.62
CA ASP A 77 1.18 23.57 7.67
C ASP A 77 2.64 23.26 7.29
N SER A 78 3.38 22.67 8.24
CA SER A 78 4.77 22.24 8.03
C SER A 78 4.90 21.12 7.01
N LEU A 79 3.86 20.32 6.74
CA LEU A 79 3.94 19.20 5.81
C LEU A 79 4.14 19.66 4.37
N LEU A 80 3.32 20.59 3.89
CA LEU A 80 3.46 21.12 2.53
C LEU A 80 4.79 21.88 2.37
N THR A 81 5.22 22.59 3.42
CA THR A 81 6.54 23.23 3.48
C THR A 81 7.68 22.20 3.38
N THR A 82 7.57 21.08 4.10
CA THR A 82 8.55 19.98 4.06
C THR A 82 8.62 19.35 2.66
N LEU A 83 7.48 19.08 2.04
CA LEU A 83 7.41 18.55 0.69
C LEU A 83 7.98 19.52 -0.35
N HIS A 84 7.74 20.82 -0.19
CA HIS A 84 8.37 21.84 -1.01
C HIS A 84 9.90 21.81 -0.88
N HIS A 85 10.44 21.81 0.35
CA HIS A 85 11.89 21.74 0.53
C HIS A 85 12.52 20.43 0.02
N ALA A 86 11.80 19.31 0.13
CA ALA A 86 12.23 18.03 -0.41
C ALA A 86 12.33 18.04 -1.94
N TYR A 87 11.35 18.62 -2.63
CA TYR A 87 11.14 18.36 -4.05
C TYR A 87 11.07 19.59 -4.95
N ALA A 88 11.30 20.82 -4.46
CA ALA A 88 11.23 22.03 -5.30
C ALA A 88 12.13 22.00 -6.55
N LYS A 89 13.19 21.19 -6.54
CA LYS A 89 14.11 20.99 -7.68
C LYS A 89 13.82 19.73 -8.50
N ALA A 90 12.79 18.97 -8.13
CA ALA A 90 12.44 17.74 -8.82
C ALA A 90 11.74 18.06 -10.16
N PRO A 91 12.02 17.30 -11.23
CA PRO A 91 11.56 17.61 -12.58
C PRO A 91 10.03 17.64 -12.73
N TYR A 92 9.30 16.91 -11.88
CA TYR A 92 7.83 16.81 -11.93
C TYR A 92 7.13 17.54 -10.78
N TYR A 93 7.85 18.40 -10.05
CA TYR A 93 7.31 19.14 -8.91
C TYR A 93 6.04 19.93 -9.26
N ALA A 94 6.07 20.65 -10.38
CA ALA A 94 4.97 21.53 -10.79
C ALA A 94 3.67 20.77 -11.09
N GLN A 95 3.78 19.51 -11.54
CA GLN A 95 2.63 18.65 -11.86
C GLN A 95 2.13 17.88 -10.63
N VAL A 96 3.05 17.42 -9.77
CA VAL A 96 2.72 16.55 -8.64
C VAL A 96 2.30 17.34 -7.40
N MET A 97 2.88 18.52 -7.14
CA MET A 97 2.55 19.30 -5.94
C MET A 97 1.06 19.68 -5.85
N PRO A 98 0.37 20.12 -6.92
CA PRO A 98 -1.07 20.39 -6.88
C PRO A 98 -1.91 19.15 -6.54
N LEU A 99 -1.50 17.97 -7.01
CA LEU A 99 -2.14 16.70 -6.65
C LEU A 99 -2.04 16.46 -5.14
N LEU A 100 -0.84 16.62 -4.56
CA LEU A 100 -0.64 16.45 -3.11
C LEU A 100 -1.45 17.47 -2.30
N GLN A 101 -1.47 18.73 -2.73
CA GLN A 101 -2.27 19.77 -2.09
C GLN A 101 -3.75 19.41 -2.07
N ALA A 102 -4.30 18.98 -3.21
CA ALA A 102 -5.70 18.57 -3.30
C ALA A 102 -6.06 17.43 -2.34
N VAL A 103 -5.16 16.45 -2.16
CA VAL A 103 -5.37 15.37 -1.18
C VAL A 103 -5.26 15.91 0.25
N PHE A 104 -4.18 16.61 0.59
CA PHE A 104 -3.95 17.07 1.96
C PHE A 104 -4.98 18.13 2.42
N GLN A 105 -5.60 18.86 1.51
CA GLN A 105 -6.61 19.88 1.78
C GLN A 105 -8.06 19.38 1.63
N ASN A 106 -8.25 18.09 1.30
CA ASN A 106 -9.59 17.52 1.17
C ASN A 106 -10.35 17.59 2.52
N GLU A 107 -11.64 17.93 2.43
CA GLU A 107 -12.56 18.08 3.57
C GLU A 107 -13.04 16.74 4.15
N ASP A 108 -13.20 15.69 3.32
CA ASP A 108 -13.51 14.35 3.82
C ASP A 108 -12.24 13.73 4.41
N ARG A 109 -12.18 13.74 5.75
CA ARG A 109 -11.05 13.22 6.52
C ARG A 109 -11.19 11.77 6.94
N ARG A 110 -12.27 11.06 6.57
CA ARG A 110 -12.39 9.61 6.86
C ARG A 110 -11.17 8.90 6.27
N ILE A 111 -10.53 8.03 7.03
CA ILE A 111 -9.24 7.43 6.62
C ILE A 111 -9.39 6.67 5.30
N GLY A 112 -10.39 5.79 5.20
CA GLY A 112 -10.66 5.03 3.98
C GLY A 112 -10.89 5.95 2.78
N ALA A 113 -11.76 6.94 2.94
CA ALA A 113 -12.11 7.89 1.88
C ALA A 113 -10.92 8.74 1.41
N LEU A 114 -10.13 9.28 2.33
CA LEU A 114 -8.97 10.12 1.96
C LEU A 114 -7.86 9.31 1.30
N CYS A 115 -7.60 8.09 1.76
CA CYS A 115 -6.65 7.18 1.12
C CYS A 115 -7.13 6.78 -0.28
N LYS A 116 -8.41 6.39 -0.42
CA LYS A 116 -9.04 6.12 -1.72
C LYS A 116 -8.87 7.31 -2.67
N TYR A 117 -9.18 8.52 -2.21
CA TYR A 117 -8.99 9.74 -2.98
C TYR A 117 -7.53 9.94 -3.39
N SER A 118 -6.56 9.65 -2.50
CA SER A 118 -5.14 9.71 -2.86
C SER A 118 -4.75 8.69 -3.94
N PHE A 119 -5.36 7.50 -3.95
CA PHE A 119 -5.12 6.47 -4.95
C PHE A 119 -5.67 6.89 -6.30
N GLU A 120 -6.95 7.31 -6.34
CA GLU A 120 -7.62 7.83 -7.54
C GLU A 120 -6.80 8.96 -8.14
N ARG A 121 -6.34 9.90 -7.31
CA ARG A 121 -5.56 11.04 -7.77
C ARG A 121 -4.23 10.65 -8.44
N VAL A 122 -3.53 9.67 -7.88
CA VAL A 122 -2.27 9.15 -8.44
C VAL A 122 -2.55 8.32 -9.70
N CYS A 123 -3.57 7.47 -9.70
CA CYS A 123 -3.98 6.68 -10.86
C CYS A 123 -4.35 7.58 -12.03
N ASP A 124 -5.13 8.63 -11.82
CA ASP A 124 -5.47 9.62 -12.84
C ASP A 124 -4.21 10.29 -13.43
N TYR A 125 -3.27 10.69 -12.57
CA TYR A 125 -2.01 11.32 -13.01
C TYR A 125 -1.16 10.37 -13.87
N LEU A 126 -1.20 9.08 -13.56
CA LEU A 126 -0.46 8.06 -14.28
C LEU A 126 -1.23 7.49 -15.49
N GLY A 127 -2.53 7.79 -15.62
CA GLY A 127 -3.41 7.19 -16.62
C GLY A 127 -3.67 5.71 -16.38
N LEU A 128 -3.85 5.31 -15.11
CA LEU A 128 -4.15 3.94 -14.71
C LEU A 128 -5.64 3.75 -14.51
N GLU A 129 -6.17 2.63 -15.01
CA GLU A 129 -7.52 2.19 -14.73
C GLU A 129 -7.51 1.23 -13.54
N CYS A 130 -8.22 1.57 -12.47
CA CYS A 130 -8.45 0.69 -11.33
C CYS A 130 -9.73 1.13 -10.62
N ARG A 131 -10.63 0.21 -10.30
CA ARG A 131 -11.85 0.54 -9.57
C ARG A 131 -11.62 0.43 -8.06
N PHE A 132 -11.91 1.50 -7.33
CA PHE A 132 -11.77 1.53 -5.87
C PHE A 132 -13.11 1.43 -5.15
N LEU A 133 -13.20 0.56 -4.14
CA LEU A 133 -14.37 0.40 -3.26
C LEU A 133 -13.93 0.44 -1.79
N LEU A 134 -14.75 0.97 -0.89
CA LEU A 134 -14.51 0.89 0.56
C LEU A 134 -15.26 -0.31 1.12
N THR A 135 -14.61 -1.21 1.86
CA THR A 135 -15.29 -2.38 2.42
C THR A 135 -16.36 -2.00 3.45
N SER A 136 -16.16 -0.90 4.18
CA SER A 136 -17.16 -0.33 5.09
C SER A 136 -18.46 0.09 4.40
N GLU A 137 -18.43 0.39 3.10
CA GLU A 137 -19.58 0.80 2.29
C GLU A 137 -20.21 -0.38 1.53
N LEU A 138 -19.63 -1.58 1.61
CA LEU A 138 -20.16 -2.80 1.00
C LEU A 138 -21.00 -3.60 2.00
N GLU A 139 -22.08 -4.20 1.51
CA GLU A 139 -22.77 -5.28 2.21
C GLU A 139 -21.92 -6.55 2.13
N HIS A 140 -21.60 -7.15 3.28
CA HIS A 140 -20.90 -8.43 3.39
C HIS A 140 -20.97 -8.93 4.85
N ASP A 141 -20.68 -10.21 5.09
CA ASP A 141 -20.70 -10.80 6.43
C ASP A 141 -19.47 -10.40 7.26
N ARG A 142 -19.67 -9.46 8.19
CA ARG A 142 -18.63 -8.95 9.11
C ARG A 142 -18.32 -9.91 10.27
N SER A 143 -19.06 -11.01 10.42
CA SER A 143 -18.79 -12.04 11.44
C SER A 143 -17.67 -13.00 11.00
N LEU A 144 -17.45 -13.12 9.69
CA LEU A 144 -16.33 -13.87 9.11
C LEU A 144 -14.99 -13.26 9.50
N LYS A 145 -13.99 -14.11 9.72
CA LYS A 145 -12.66 -13.70 10.18
C LYS A 145 -11.60 -13.94 9.11
N ALA A 146 -10.58 -13.08 9.12
CA ALA A 146 -9.35 -13.24 8.35
C ALA A 146 -9.62 -13.60 6.87
N GLN A 147 -9.14 -14.75 6.42
CA GLN A 147 -9.20 -15.18 5.02
C GLN A 147 -10.63 -15.43 4.52
N ASP A 148 -11.53 -15.93 5.37
CA ASP A 148 -12.88 -16.33 4.94
C ASP A 148 -13.69 -15.11 4.52
N ARG A 149 -13.48 -13.98 5.21
CA ARG A 149 -14.07 -12.69 4.84
C ARG A 149 -13.54 -12.17 3.50
N LEU A 150 -12.27 -12.43 3.18
CA LEU A 150 -11.69 -12.03 1.90
C LEU A 150 -12.23 -12.88 0.75
N ILE A 151 -12.42 -14.18 0.99
CA ILE A 151 -13.01 -15.11 0.03
C ILE A 151 -14.47 -14.72 -0.24
N GLU A 152 -15.26 -14.47 0.81
CA GLU A 152 -16.67 -14.07 0.67
C GLU A 152 -16.80 -12.75 -0.11
N MET A 153 -16.04 -11.72 0.25
CA MET A 153 -16.04 -10.48 -0.52
C MET A 153 -15.63 -10.73 -1.98
N SER A 154 -14.61 -11.55 -2.23
CA SER A 154 -14.17 -11.88 -3.59
C SER A 154 -15.27 -12.56 -4.41
N LEU A 155 -16.00 -13.51 -3.81
CA LEU A 155 -17.13 -14.19 -4.44
C LEU A 155 -18.29 -13.23 -4.75
N MET A 156 -18.63 -12.33 -3.83
CA MET A 156 -19.68 -11.31 -4.04
C MET A 156 -19.38 -10.38 -5.21
N ARG A 157 -18.10 -10.21 -5.55
CA ARG A 157 -17.67 -9.42 -6.71
C ARG A 157 -17.55 -10.26 -7.99
N GLY A 158 -17.65 -11.59 -7.92
CA GLY A 158 -17.41 -12.48 -9.06
C GLY A 158 -15.93 -12.59 -9.43
N ALA A 159 -15.03 -12.48 -8.46
CA ALA A 159 -13.60 -12.61 -8.70
C ALA A 159 -13.21 -14.08 -8.94
N GLU A 160 -12.24 -14.28 -9.82
CA GLU A 160 -11.61 -15.58 -10.12
C GLU A 160 -10.15 -15.60 -9.63
N GLY A 161 -9.61 -14.43 -9.29
CA GLY A 161 -8.27 -14.26 -8.77
C GLY A 161 -8.25 -13.28 -7.60
N TYR A 162 -7.47 -13.62 -6.57
CA TYR A 162 -7.17 -12.76 -5.45
C TYR A 162 -5.66 -12.54 -5.38
N ILE A 163 -5.23 -11.27 -5.40
CA ILE A 163 -3.83 -10.87 -5.37
C ILE A 163 -3.53 -10.20 -4.04
N ASN A 164 -2.54 -10.71 -3.31
CA ASN A 164 -2.00 -10.04 -2.13
C ASN A 164 -0.54 -9.64 -2.33
N SER A 165 -0.05 -8.72 -1.50
CA SER A 165 1.39 -8.48 -1.35
C SER A 165 2.12 -9.75 -0.88
N ILE A 166 3.40 -9.90 -1.26
CA ILE A 166 4.24 -11.02 -0.84
C ILE A 166 4.32 -11.22 0.68
N GLY A 167 4.19 -10.13 1.46
CA GLY A 167 4.18 -10.16 2.92
C GLY A 167 2.97 -10.92 3.50
N GLY A 168 1.89 -11.05 2.73
CA GLY A 168 0.67 -11.75 3.13
C GLY A 168 0.75 -13.28 3.05
N ARG A 169 1.84 -13.87 2.53
CA ARG A 169 1.97 -15.33 2.33
C ARG A 169 1.71 -16.16 3.57
N LYS A 170 2.07 -15.67 4.75
CA LYS A 170 1.89 -16.39 6.02
C LYS A 170 0.46 -16.28 6.58
N LEU A 171 -0.39 -15.45 5.96
CA LEU A 171 -1.71 -15.12 6.46
C LEU A 171 -2.83 -15.93 5.80
N TYR A 172 -2.56 -16.50 4.63
CA TYR A 172 -3.58 -17.11 3.78
C TYR A 172 -3.13 -18.48 3.30
N GLN A 173 -4.10 -19.35 3.03
CA GLN A 173 -3.89 -20.69 2.50
C GLN A 173 -4.63 -20.85 1.17
N ALA A 174 -4.03 -21.54 0.20
CA ALA A 174 -4.56 -21.60 -1.16
C ALA A 174 -5.78 -22.51 -1.25
N ALA A 175 -5.80 -23.59 -0.47
CA ALA A 175 -6.87 -24.57 -0.51
C ALA A 175 -8.26 -23.94 -0.27
N PRO A 176 -8.48 -23.09 0.75
CA PRO A 176 -9.73 -22.33 0.92
C PRO A 176 -10.12 -21.47 -0.29
N PHE A 177 -9.18 -20.75 -0.91
CA PHE A 177 -9.47 -19.93 -2.10
C PHE A 177 -9.83 -20.81 -3.31
N ALA A 178 -9.04 -21.86 -3.55
CA ALA A 178 -9.24 -22.79 -4.66
C ALA A 178 -10.56 -23.57 -4.55
N ALA A 179 -10.97 -23.94 -3.33
CA ALA A 179 -12.28 -24.57 -3.08
C ALA A 179 -13.47 -23.68 -3.47
N ASN A 180 -13.25 -22.37 -3.56
CA ASN A 180 -14.22 -21.36 -3.99
C ASN A 180 -13.95 -20.86 -5.43
N GLY A 181 -13.11 -21.55 -6.20
CA GLY A 181 -12.79 -21.17 -7.57
C GLY A 181 -11.93 -19.91 -7.71
N ILE A 182 -11.24 -19.48 -6.64
CA ILE A 182 -10.39 -18.29 -6.64
C ILE A 182 -8.91 -18.69 -6.66
N THR A 183 -8.17 -18.14 -7.60
CA THR A 183 -6.71 -18.31 -7.69
C THR A 183 -6.02 -17.30 -6.75
N LEU A 184 -5.33 -17.80 -5.72
CA LEU A 184 -4.53 -16.97 -4.82
C LEU A 184 -3.13 -16.74 -5.41
N SER A 185 -2.78 -15.46 -5.61
CA SER A 185 -1.45 -15.04 -6.09
C SER A 185 -0.82 -14.00 -5.17
N PHE A 186 0.52 -13.98 -5.15
CA PHE A 186 1.29 -13.05 -4.34
C PHE A 186 2.20 -12.19 -5.21
N LEU A 187 2.03 -10.87 -5.11
CA LEU A 187 2.82 -9.88 -5.81
C LEU A 187 4.16 -9.67 -5.11
N ALA A 188 5.24 -10.12 -5.77
CA ALA A 188 6.62 -9.85 -5.41
C ALA A 188 7.12 -8.61 -6.17
N SER A 189 7.20 -7.49 -5.47
CA SER A 189 7.65 -6.19 -5.99
C SER A 189 9.18 -6.16 -6.16
N GLN A 190 9.67 -5.78 -7.34
CA GLN A 190 11.10 -5.62 -7.64
C GLN A 190 11.36 -4.39 -8.52
N PRO A 191 10.96 -3.18 -8.07
CA PRO A 191 11.11 -1.98 -8.89
C PRO A 191 12.58 -1.61 -9.06
N SER A 192 12.97 -1.28 -10.29
CA SER A 192 14.26 -0.74 -10.66
C SER A 192 14.53 0.58 -9.94
N ASP A 193 15.76 0.75 -9.44
CA ASP A 193 16.23 2.01 -8.89
C ASP A 193 16.03 3.18 -9.88
N TYR A 194 15.88 4.39 -9.35
CA TYR A 194 15.71 5.61 -10.13
C TYR A 194 16.50 6.75 -9.52
N CYS A 195 16.69 7.81 -10.30
CA CYS A 195 17.50 8.92 -9.83
C CYS A 195 16.69 9.87 -8.95
N GLN A 196 17.13 10.00 -7.70
CA GLN A 196 16.50 10.80 -6.66
C GLN A 196 17.17 12.18 -6.45
N THR A 197 17.88 12.67 -7.47
CA THR A 197 18.62 13.94 -7.38
C THR A 197 18.50 14.82 -8.61
N PRO A 198 18.62 16.15 -8.44
CA PRO A 198 18.67 17.11 -9.54
C PRO A 198 19.80 16.85 -10.54
N LEU A 199 19.57 17.23 -11.81
CA LEU A 199 20.54 17.09 -12.90
C LEU A 199 21.87 17.84 -12.66
N ASP A 200 21.84 19.01 -12.03
CA ASP A 200 23.03 19.81 -11.71
C ASP A 200 23.93 19.10 -10.68
N SER A 201 23.32 18.45 -9.69
CA SER A 201 24.00 17.66 -8.66
C SER A 201 24.72 16.46 -9.25
N ARG A 202 24.16 15.82 -10.29
CA ARG A 202 24.80 14.71 -11.02
C ARG A 202 26.10 15.13 -11.70
N ARG A 203 26.17 16.35 -12.23
CA ARG A 203 27.37 16.89 -12.91
C ARG A 203 28.53 17.14 -11.95
N SER A 204 28.25 17.29 -10.66
CA SER A 204 29.27 17.50 -9.62
C SER A 204 30.00 16.21 -9.20
N GLY A 205 29.64 15.05 -9.75
CA GLY A 205 30.27 13.76 -9.45
C GLY A 205 29.87 13.15 -8.09
N ARG A 206 29.07 13.84 -7.28
CA ARG A 206 28.44 13.27 -6.08
C ARG A 206 27.19 12.48 -6.49
N GLN A 207 27.32 11.16 -6.56
CA GLN A 207 26.17 10.28 -6.65
C GLN A 207 25.57 10.11 -5.24
N ALA A 208 24.34 10.57 -5.05
CA ALA A 208 23.61 10.26 -3.83
C ALA A 208 23.23 8.77 -3.85
N GLU A 209 23.31 8.13 -2.69
CA GLU A 209 22.84 6.76 -2.49
C GLU A 209 21.32 6.70 -2.71
N PHE A 210 20.87 5.66 -3.40
CA PHE A 210 19.44 5.43 -3.62
C PHE A 210 18.76 5.03 -2.30
N VAL A 211 17.62 5.66 -2.01
CA VAL A 211 16.81 5.37 -0.82
C VAL A 211 15.55 4.63 -1.25
N ALA A 212 15.54 3.32 -1.02
CA ALA A 212 14.40 2.46 -1.31
C ALA A 212 13.25 2.62 -0.28
N GLY A 213 12.06 2.11 -0.62
CA GLY A 213 10.94 1.98 0.32
C GLY A 213 10.25 3.29 0.73
N LEU A 214 10.43 4.35 -0.07
CA LEU A 214 9.72 5.62 0.10
C LEU A 214 8.27 5.55 -0.40
N SER A 215 7.48 6.52 0.03
CA SER A 215 6.18 6.84 -0.54
C SER A 215 6.28 7.02 -2.07
N ILE A 216 5.22 6.67 -2.80
CA ILE A 216 5.12 6.92 -4.24
C ILE A 216 5.41 8.38 -4.61
N ILE A 217 5.17 9.32 -3.68
CA ILE A 217 5.47 10.75 -3.85
C ILE A 217 6.89 10.96 -4.39
N ASP A 218 7.90 10.29 -3.82
CA ASP A 218 9.29 10.47 -4.26
C ASP A 218 9.45 10.10 -5.73
N MET A 219 8.90 8.95 -6.13
CA MET A 219 8.96 8.49 -7.51
C MET A 219 8.21 9.42 -8.45
N LEU A 220 7.01 9.90 -8.07
CA LEU A 220 6.25 10.85 -8.88
C LEU A 220 7.02 12.16 -9.10
N MET A 221 7.80 12.61 -8.11
CA MET A 221 8.58 13.84 -8.20
C MET A 221 9.79 13.71 -9.14
N TRP A 222 10.41 12.53 -9.19
CA TRP A 222 11.66 12.29 -9.91
C TRP A 222 11.52 11.59 -11.26
N CYS A 223 10.43 10.88 -11.50
CA CYS A 223 10.20 10.08 -12.70
C CYS A 223 9.01 10.62 -13.51
N SER A 224 9.11 10.52 -14.83
CA SER A 224 7.97 10.78 -15.73
C SER A 224 6.84 9.80 -15.44
N PRO A 225 5.58 10.16 -15.77
CA PRO A 225 4.47 9.20 -15.72
C PRO A 225 4.76 7.89 -16.48
N GLY A 226 5.49 7.96 -17.59
CA GLY A 226 5.94 6.77 -18.34
C GLY A 226 6.87 5.89 -17.53
N GLU A 227 7.95 6.46 -16.99
CA GLU A 227 8.92 5.73 -16.17
C GLU A 227 8.32 5.14 -14.89
N VAL A 228 7.29 5.79 -14.32
CA VAL A 228 6.53 5.24 -13.18
C VAL A 228 5.71 4.05 -13.64
N ARG A 229 5.00 4.14 -14.77
CA ARG A 229 4.23 3.01 -15.32
C ARG A 229 5.10 1.81 -15.66
N ASP A 230 6.28 2.03 -16.24
CA ASP A 230 7.22 0.94 -16.53
C ASP A 230 7.57 0.20 -15.23
N ARG A 231 7.84 0.93 -14.14
CA ARG A 231 8.11 0.36 -12.82
C ARG A 231 6.89 -0.30 -12.17
N LEU A 232 5.68 0.14 -12.50
CA LEU A 232 4.46 -0.52 -12.04
C LEU A 232 4.29 -1.91 -12.66
N ALA A 233 4.98 -2.23 -13.75
CA ALA A 233 5.02 -3.57 -14.35
C ALA A 233 6.15 -4.46 -13.77
N GLU A 234 7.04 -3.91 -12.94
CA GLU A 234 8.21 -4.63 -12.39
C GLU A 234 7.84 -5.42 -11.12
N TYR A 235 7.05 -6.47 -11.32
CA TYR A 235 6.68 -7.42 -10.28
C TYR A 235 6.51 -8.82 -10.86
N GLN A 236 6.46 -9.81 -9.98
CA GLN A 236 6.05 -11.18 -10.32
C GLN A 236 4.79 -11.55 -9.55
N LEU A 237 3.83 -12.18 -10.22
CA LEU A 237 2.72 -12.87 -9.55
C LEU A 237 3.14 -14.32 -9.33
N LEU A 238 3.36 -14.64 -8.06
CA LEU A 238 3.80 -15.96 -7.66
C LEU A 238 2.60 -16.74 -7.10
N PRO A 239 2.40 -18.01 -7.48
CA PRO A 239 1.46 -18.88 -6.77
C PRO A 239 1.88 -19.08 -5.30
N GLU A 240 0.97 -19.55 -4.48
CA GLU A 240 1.25 -19.90 -3.08
C GLU A 240 2.34 -20.98 -2.96
N ASP A 241 2.23 -22.03 -3.78
CA ASP A 241 3.10 -23.20 -3.69
C ASP A 241 4.50 -22.93 -4.27
N LEU A 242 5.47 -22.79 -3.37
CA LEU A 242 6.89 -22.61 -3.70
C LEU A 242 7.56 -23.91 -4.16
N GLU A 243 7.00 -25.10 -3.88
CA GLU A 243 7.58 -26.36 -4.35
C GLU A 243 7.46 -26.46 -5.88
N LEU A 244 6.36 -26.00 -6.46
CA LEU A 244 6.19 -25.88 -7.92
C LEU A 244 7.17 -24.88 -8.55
N LEU A 245 7.46 -23.74 -7.89
CA LEU A 245 8.42 -22.73 -8.37
C LEU A 245 9.88 -23.18 -8.25
N ARG A 246 10.22 -23.90 -7.17
CA ARG A 246 11.55 -24.52 -6.98
C ARG A 246 11.76 -25.67 -7.96
N ALA A 247 10.73 -26.49 -8.21
CA ALA A 247 10.74 -27.54 -9.22
C ALA A 247 10.85 -26.99 -10.65
N ALA A 248 10.35 -25.77 -10.91
CA ALA A 248 10.47 -25.06 -12.18
C ALA A 248 11.79 -24.28 -12.37
N GLY A 249 12.71 -24.30 -11.39
CA GLY A 249 14.06 -23.73 -11.52
C GLY A 249 14.16 -22.19 -11.53
N ASN A 250 13.09 -21.47 -11.17
CA ASN A 250 12.95 -20.03 -11.47
C ASN A 250 13.13 -19.05 -10.29
N VAL A 251 13.61 -19.48 -9.12
CA VAL A 251 13.77 -18.57 -7.96
C VAL A 251 15.12 -18.73 -7.28
N ALA A 252 15.96 -17.69 -7.35
CA ALA A 252 17.13 -17.52 -6.48
C ALA A 252 16.67 -17.10 -5.06
N ASP A 253 17.35 -17.60 -4.02
CA ASP A 253 17.01 -17.40 -2.61
C ASP A 253 16.62 -15.96 -2.26
N THR A 254 15.32 -15.69 -2.11
CA THR A 254 14.75 -14.38 -1.77
C THR A 254 14.88 -14.03 -0.28
N ALA A 255 15.87 -14.57 0.42
CA ALA A 255 16.03 -14.44 1.87
C ALA A 255 16.41 -13.01 2.33
N SER A 256 16.70 -12.08 1.42
CA SER A 256 17.01 -10.67 1.75
C SER A 256 15.87 -9.67 1.48
N MET A 257 14.71 -10.11 0.99
CA MET A 257 13.61 -9.23 0.56
C MET A 257 12.66 -8.83 1.69
N THR A 258 13.18 -8.46 2.86
CA THR A 258 12.40 -7.79 3.90
C THR A 258 12.47 -6.28 3.71
N GLY A 259 11.65 -5.74 2.81
CA GLY A 259 11.14 -4.39 3.00
C GLY A 259 10.40 -4.31 4.36
N PRO A 260 10.27 -3.14 5.00
CA PRO A 260 9.88 -3.00 6.41
C PRO A 260 8.41 -3.38 6.74
N LEU A 261 7.74 -4.16 5.89
CA LEU A 261 6.30 -4.37 5.89
C LEU A 261 5.85 -5.78 6.28
N ALA A 262 6.77 -6.70 6.58
CA ALA A 262 6.41 -8.10 6.88
C ALA A 262 6.30 -8.45 8.38
N ARG A 263 6.44 -7.51 9.32
CA ARG A 263 6.53 -7.83 10.76
C ARG A 263 5.28 -7.64 11.62
N ASP A 264 4.24 -6.95 11.19
CA ASP A 264 3.17 -6.52 12.13
C ASP A 264 1.77 -7.09 11.87
N VAL A 265 1.64 -8.23 11.19
CA VAL A 265 0.33 -8.93 11.07
C VAL A 265 0.23 -10.15 12.00
N SER A 266 1.28 -10.49 12.74
CA SER A 266 1.30 -11.63 13.66
C SER A 266 1.24 -11.21 15.12
N ALA A 267 0.05 -10.85 15.61
CA ALA A 267 -0.35 -11.08 17.01
C ALA A 267 -1.83 -10.72 17.17
N HIS A 268 -2.69 -11.74 17.18
CA HIS A 268 -3.69 -11.97 18.24
C HIS A 268 -4.51 -13.20 17.85
N SER A 269 -3.86 -14.36 17.94
CA SER A 269 -4.56 -15.61 18.22
C SER A 269 -5.20 -15.48 19.59
N VAL A 270 -6.52 -15.65 19.61
CA VAL A 270 -7.38 -15.81 20.78
C VAL A 270 -6.75 -16.83 21.74
N GLN A 271 -6.41 -16.40 22.95
CA GLN A 271 -6.38 -17.29 24.11
C GLN A 271 -7.53 -16.87 25.03
N GLY A 272 -8.61 -17.65 24.97
CA GLY A 272 -9.57 -17.73 26.05
C GLY A 272 -8.91 -18.36 27.26
N GLY A 273 -9.20 -17.80 28.43
CA GLY A 273 -8.81 -18.34 29.73
C GLY A 273 -9.80 -17.86 30.77
N LEU A 274 -10.82 -18.70 31.02
CA LEU A 274 -11.64 -18.67 32.23
C LEU A 274 -10.75 -18.69 33.47
N ALA A 275 -11.01 -17.81 34.44
CA ALA A 275 -10.91 -18.13 35.86
C ALA A 275 -11.68 -17.11 36.70
N SER A 276 -12.74 -17.63 37.32
CA SER A 276 -13.57 -17.10 38.39
C SER A 276 -12.83 -16.94 39.73
N CYS A 277 -13.40 -16.11 40.62
CA CYS A 277 -13.35 -16.17 42.10
C CYS A 277 -11.94 -16.26 42.74
N HIS A 278 -11.46 -15.28 43.49
CA HIS A 278 -11.98 -14.76 44.76
C HIS A 278 -11.27 -13.45 45.09
#